data_AF-A0A3D5PI20-F1
#
_entry.id   AF-A0A3D5PI20-F1
#
_cell.length_a   1.000
_cell.length_b   1.000
_cell.length_c   1.000
_cell.angle_alpha   90.00
_cell.angle_beta   90.00
_cell.angle_gamma   90.00
#
_symmetry.space_group_name_H-M   'P 1'
#
loop_
_entity.id
_entity.type
_entity.pdbx_description
1 polymer ?
#
loop_
_entity_poly.entity_id
_entity_poly.type
_entity_poly.pdbx_seq_one_letter_code
_entity_poly.pdbx_strand_id
1 'polypeptide(L)' 'TRIERLVPTVRDILAAGGLPILLAHFGRPKGQRVPEMSLQPLVPALETAFGCDVMFSADCIGAGANAA' A
#
# COMPACT_ATOMS: atom_id res chain seq x y z
N THR A 1 -8.01 -10.45 -9.22
CA THR A 1 -8.48 -9.15 -8.64
C THR A 1 -7.50 -8.02 -8.97
N ARG A 2 -7.75 -6.76 -8.52
CA ARG A 2 -6.76 -5.67 -8.67
C ARG A 2 -5.46 -5.94 -7.89
N ILE A 3 -5.56 -6.59 -6.73
CA ILE A 3 -4.41 -6.93 -5.88
C ILE A 3 -3.51 -7.99 -6.56
N GLU A 4 -4.10 -9.08 -7.07
CA GLU A 4 -3.33 -10.15 -7.74
C GLU A 4 -2.46 -9.65 -8.91
N ARG A 5 -2.89 -8.60 -9.60
CA ARG A 5 -2.14 -8.01 -10.72
C ARG A 5 -0.85 -7.31 -10.30
N LEU A 6 -0.72 -6.93 -9.02
CA LEU A 6 0.47 -6.28 -8.47
C LEU A 6 1.54 -7.30 -8.08
N VAL A 7 1.14 -8.55 -7.82
CA VAL A 7 2.01 -9.59 -7.26
C VAL A 7 3.30 -9.81 -8.06
N PRO A 8 3.28 -9.91 -9.41
CA PRO A 8 4.52 -10.10 -10.17
C PRO A 8 5.52 -8.95 -9.96
N THR A 9 5.07 -7.70 -10.10
CA THR A 9 5.92 -6.51 -9.94
C THR A 9 6.48 -6.38 -8.53
N VAL A 10 5.67 -6.62 -7.50
CA VAL A 10 6.11 -6.54 -6.10
C VAL A 10 7.16 -7.62 -5.82
N ARG A 11 6.95 -8.85 -6.30
CA ARG A 11 7.91 -9.94 -6.14
C ARG A 11 9.22 -9.66 -6.84
N ASP A 12 9.19 -9.10 -8.06
CA ASP A 12 10.39 -8.76 -8.80
C ASP A 12 11.24 -7.71 -8.08
N ILE A 13 10.61 -6.67 -7.51
CA ILE A 13 11.31 -5.64 -6.74
C ILE A 13 11.94 -6.24 -5.47
N LEU A 14 11.18 -7.05 -4.73
CA LEU A 14 11.68 -7.71 -3.51
C LEU A 14 12.84 -8.67 -3.83
N ALA A 15 12.74 -9.44 -4.91
CA ALA A 15 13.80 -10.35 -5.35
C ALA A 15 15.08 -9.62 -5.76
N ALA A 16 14.96 -8.39 -6.27
CA ALA A 16 16.08 -7.51 -6.56
C ALA A 16 16.65 -6.80 -5.31
N GLY A 17 16.12 -7.06 -4.12
CA GLY A 17 16.52 -6.42 -2.87
C GLY A 17 15.95 -5.01 -2.67
N GLY A 18 14.99 -4.60 -3.50
CA GLY A 18 14.30 -3.32 -3.38
C GLY A 18 13.20 -3.35 -2.31
N LEU A 19 12.79 -2.15 -1.89
CA LEU A 19 11.67 -1.95 -0.95
C LEU A 19 10.51 -1.29 -1.69
N PRO A 20 9.43 -2.02 -2.05
CA PRO A 20 8.29 -1.44 -2.75
C PRO A 20 7.50 -0.47 -1.86
N ILE A 21 7.31 0.77 -2.32
CA ILE A 21 6.37 1.72 -1.72
C ILE A 21 5.14 1.82 -2.62
N LEU A 22 3.98 1.41 -2.11
CA LEU A 22 2.73 1.40 -2.86
C LEU A 22 1.91 2.67 -2.57
N LEU A 23 1.56 3.39 -3.62
CA LEU A 23 0.65 4.54 -3.57
C LEU A 23 -0.60 4.21 -4.40
N ALA A 24 -1.78 4.34 -3.77
CA ALA A 24 -3.05 4.07 -4.42
C ALA A 24 -4.10 5.10 -3.98
N HIS A 25 -5.26 5.06 -4.63
CA HIS A 25 -6.42 5.87 -4.29
C HIS A 25 -7.63 4.97 -4.06
N PHE A 26 -8.55 5.42 -3.22
CA PHE A 26 -9.84 4.79 -3.03
C PHE A 26 -10.94 5.85 -2.97
N GLY A 27 -12.02 5.63 -3.73
CA GLY A 27 -13.09 6.61 -3.88
C GLY A 27 -12.60 7.95 -4.48
N ARG A 28 -13.26 9.04 -4.06
CA ARG A 28 -12.98 10.41 -4.49
C ARG A 28 -13.14 11.37 -3.31
N PRO A 29 -12.11 11.49 -2.45
CA PRO A 29 -12.21 12.25 -1.21
C PRO A 29 -12.13 13.79 -1.39
N LYS A 30 -11.90 14.27 -2.62
CA LYS A 30 -11.89 15.70 -2.99
C LYS A 30 -11.01 16.58 -2.07
N GLY A 31 -9.82 16.08 -1.73
CA GLY A 31 -8.83 16.81 -0.92
C GLY A 31 -9.08 16.75 0.59
N GLN A 32 -10.07 15.99 1.06
CA GLN A 32 -10.34 15.79 2.49
C GLN A 32 -9.86 14.42 2.96
N ARG A 33 -9.68 14.25 4.28
CA ARG A 33 -9.47 12.92 4.88
C ARG A 33 -10.83 12.31 5.21
N VAL A 34 -11.15 11.19 4.57
CA VAL A 34 -12.41 10.45 4.76
C VAL A 34 -12.06 9.04 5.24
N PRO A 35 -12.28 8.68 6.52
CA PRO A 35 -11.87 7.39 7.09
C PRO A 35 -12.39 6.17 6.32
N GLU A 36 -13.61 6.24 5.80
CA GLU A 36 -14.26 5.19 5.02
C GLU A 36 -13.60 5.01 3.64
N MET A 37 -12.82 5.99 3.18
CA MET A 37 -12.03 5.91 1.96
C MET A 37 -10.54 5.59 2.24
N SER A 38 -10.20 5.12 3.44
CA SER A 38 -8.85 4.66 3.79
C SER A 38 -8.47 3.38 3.05
N LEU A 39 -7.17 3.22 2.76
CA LEU A 39 -6.59 1.98 2.23
C LEU A 39 -6.17 1.01 3.33
N GLN A 40 -6.19 1.43 4.61
CA GLN A 40 -5.79 0.60 5.74
C GLN A 40 -6.46 -0.79 5.77
N PRO A 41 -7.75 -0.95 5.43
CA PRO A 41 -8.38 -2.27 5.42
C PRO A 41 -7.81 -3.26 4.39
N LEU A 42 -7.00 -2.78 3.42
CA LEU A 42 -6.37 -3.64 2.42
C LEU A 42 -5.14 -4.39 2.94
N VAL A 43 -4.54 -3.96 4.06
CA VAL A 43 -3.29 -4.53 4.59
C VAL A 43 -3.34 -6.07 4.67
N PRO A 44 -4.35 -6.71 5.31
CA PRO A 44 -4.36 -8.18 5.41
C PRO A 44 -4.45 -8.89 4.06
N ALA A 45 -5.16 -8.30 3.09
CA ALA A 45 -5.27 -8.85 1.74
C ALA A 45 -3.97 -8.70 0.95
N LEU A 46 -3.24 -7.59 1.14
CA LEU A 46 -1.93 -7.37 0.53
C LEU A 46 -0.88 -8.31 1.12
N GLU A 47 -0.84 -8.48 2.45
CA GLU A 47 0.04 -9.42 3.14
C GLU A 47 -0.18 -10.85 2.62
N THR A 48 -1.45 -11.27 2.51
CA THR A 48 -1.81 -12.57 1.95
C THR A 48 -1.33 -12.73 0.50
N ALA A 49 -1.48 -11.69 -0.32
CA ALA A 49 -1.11 -11.74 -1.73
C ALA A 49 0.41 -11.72 -1.97
N PHE A 50 1.14 -10.96 -1.18
CA PHE A 50 2.60 -10.80 -1.32
C PHE A 50 3.39 -11.84 -0.54
N GLY A 51 2.82 -12.40 0.53
CA GLY A 51 3.50 -13.37 1.40
C GLY A 51 4.54 -12.73 2.32
N CYS A 52 4.38 -11.45 2.65
CA CYS A 52 5.25 -10.69 3.53
C CYS A 52 4.45 -9.63 4.29
N ASP A 53 5.04 -9.09 5.36
CA ASP A 53 4.45 -8.00 6.14
C ASP A 53 4.26 -6.74 5.27
N VAL A 54 3.17 -6.00 5.52
CA VAL A 54 2.87 -4.75 4.82
C VAL A 54 2.60 -3.67 5.86
N MET A 55 3.48 -2.67 5.92
CA MET A 55 3.28 -1.51 6.78
C MET A 55 2.38 -0.47 6.11
N PHE A 56 1.44 0.09 6.88
CA PHE A 56 0.58 1.17 6.43
C PHE A 56 1.03 2.51 7.02
N SER A 57 1.31 3.47 6.14
CA SER A 57 1.50 4.87 6.55
C SER A 57 0.16 5.61 6.55
N ALA A 58 -0.11 6.35 7.63
CA ALA A 58 -1.30 7.19 7.76
C ALA A 58 -1.28 8.45 6.86
N ASP A 59 -0.15 8.75 6.23
CA ASP A 59 0.01 9.85 5.27
C ASP A 59 0.97 9.45 4.14
N CYS A 60 0.74 9.95 2.93
CA CYS A 60 1.61 9.73 1.79
C CYS A 60 2.74 10.78 1.68
N ILE A 61 2.74 11.79 2.56
CA ILE A 61 3.77 12.81 2.66
C ILE A 61 4.16 13.09 4.12
N GLY A 62 5.30 13.77 4.32
CA GLY A 62 5.73 14.24 5.62
C GLY A 62 6.26 13.15 6.55
N ALA A 63 6.24 13.41 7.86
CA ALA A 63 6.88 12.56 8.85
C ALA A 63 6.33 11.12 8.88
N GLY A 64 5.03 10.94 8.63
CA GLY A 64 4.43 9.61 8.55
C GLY A 64 5.01 8.77 7.41
N ALA A 65 5.18 9.37 6.24
CA ALA A 65 5.77 8.70 5.08
C ALA A 65 7.27 8.40 5.26
N ASN A 66 8.01 9.26 5.96
CA ASN A 66 9.45 9.08 6.19
C ASN A 66 9.78 8.04 7.27
N ALA A 67 8.83 7.76 8.17
CA ALA A 67 9.00 6.82 9.28
C ALA A 67 8.50 5.39 8.94
N ALA A 68 7.89 5.24 7.76
CA ALA A 68 7.43 3.97 7.21
C ALA A 68 8.50 3.29 6.34
#